data_AF-A0A0E0BTM0-F1
#
_entry.id   AF-A0A0E0BTM0-F1
#
_cell.length_a   1.000
_cell.length_b   1.000
_cell.length_c   1.000
_cell.angle_alpha   90.00
_cell.angle_beta   90.00
_cell.angle_gamma   90.00
#
_symmetry.space_group_name_H-M   'P 1'
#
loop_
_entity.id
_entity.type
_entity.pdbx_description
1 polymer ?
#
loop_
_entity_poly.entity_id
_entity_poly.type
_entity_poly.pdbx_seq_one_letter_code
_entity_poly.pdbx_strand_id
1 'polypeptide(L)'
;MDPIEFEIELRVKGTSPSEDKILSAEAFGYNGTAQRHRCGSLRSMMLSGARSTLELKYAHIPVALEATIKVRITGGSTDFCGKFIAHTASIKEDVILLDSGEEMVAISHDGAIDFCRSVVAVEGNGGVLTVSVHARQSGDENIICAYKQFIPMSVEVAWSLIF
;
A
#
# COMPACT_ATOMS: atom_id res chain seq x y z
N MET A 1 2.52 22.60 20.75
CA MET A 1 2.83 22.20 19.36
C MET A 1 1.51 22.09 18.66
N ASP A 2 1.32 22.91 17.63
CA ASP A 2 0.09 22.91 16.85
C ASP A 2 0.01 21.60 16.04
N PRO A 3 -1.19 21.03 15.87
CA PRO A 3 -1.37 19.83 15.05
C PRO A 3 -0.98 20.13 13.60
N ILE A 4 -0.43 19.13 12.91
CA ILE A 4 -0.19 19.22 11.47
C ILE A 4 -1.55 19.07 10.79
N GLU A 5 -1.95 20.01 9.95
CA GLU A 5 -3.17 19.87 9.15
C GLU A 5 -2.84 19.29 7.78
N PHE A 6 -3.58 18.26 7.41
CA PHE A 6 -3.52 17.63 6.09
C PHE A 6 -4.88 17.83 5.41
N GLU A 7 -4.88 18.39 4.21
CA GLU A 7 -6.07 18.45 3.37
C GLU A 7 -6.11 17.24 2.44
N ILE A 8 -7.27 16.56 2.39
CA ILE A 8 -7.52 15.49 1.44
C ILE A 8 -8.61 15.92 0.49
N GLU A 9 -8.28 15.83 -0.78
CA GLU A 9 -9.16 16.22 -1.87
C GLU A 9 -9.47 15.03 -2.78
N LEU A 10 -10.76 14.82 -3.01
CA LEU A 10 -11.26 13.84 -3.97
C LEU A 10 -11.83 14.59 -5.19
N ARG A 11 -11.27 14.31 -6.36
CA ARG A 11 -11.72 14.86 -7.65
C ARG A 11 -12.20 13.78 -8.60
N VAL A 12 -13.19 14.14 -9.41
CA VAL A 12 -13.51 13.42 -10.65
C VAL A 12 -12.86 14.15 -11.81
N LYS A 13 -12.10 13.41 -12.62
CA LYS A 13 -11.50 13.96 -13.83
C LYS A 13 -12.55 14.11 -14.93
N GLY A 14 -12.53 15.27 -15.59
CA GLY A 14 -13.30 15.55 -16.79
C GLY A 14 -12.52 15.20 -18.07
N THR A 15 -13.07 15.56 -19.23
CA THR A 15 -12.37 15.34 -20.52
C THR A 15 -11.23 16.33 -20.74
N SER A 16 -11.27 17.46 -20.03
CA SER A 16 -10.22 18.47 -19.97
C SER A 16 -10.01 18.92 -18.52
N PRO A 17 -8.84 19.49 -18.16
CA PRO A 17 -8.57 19.95 -16.80
C PRO A 17 -9.59 20.97 -16.26
N SER A 18 -10.22 21.76 -17.14
CA SER A 18 -11.29 22.71 -16.76
C SER A 18 -12.61 22.04 -16.37
N GLU A 19 -12.80 20.77 -16.72
CA GLU A 19 -14.00 19.99 -16.37
C GLU A 19 -13.82 19.16 -15.09
N ASP A 20 -12.61 19.14 -14.51
CA ASP A 20 -12.35 18.44 -13.26
C ASP A 20 -13.20 19.02 -12.12
N LYS A 21 -13.86 18.14 -11.38
CA LYS A 21 -14.81 18.53 -10.34
C LYS A 21 -14.36 18.01 -8.98
N ILE A 22 -14.22 18.90 -8.01
CA ILE A 22 -14.03 18.52 -6.61
C ILE A 22 -15.35 17.92 -6.08
N LEU A 23 -15.24 16.72 -5.51
CA LEU A 23 -16.31 16.05 -4.79
C LEU A 23 -16.23 16.27 -3.28
N SER A 24 -15.01 16.33 -2.74
CA SER A 24 -14.72 16.62 -1.34
C SER A 24 -13.34 17.24 -1.21
N ALA A 25 -13.16 18.18 -0.28
CA ALA A 25 -11.89 18.78 0.08
C ALA A 25 -11.95 19.12 1.57
N GLU A 26 -11.39 18.27 2.41
CA GLU A 26 -11.54 18.36 3.85
C GLU A 26 -10.17 18.27 4.54
N ALA A 27 -9.92 19.21 5.44
CA ALA A 27 -8.71 19.23 6.26
C ALA A 27 -8.88 18.41 7.54
N PHE A 28 -7.81 17.74 7.96
CA PHE A 28 -7.77 17.03 9.23
C PHE A 28 -6.48 17.31 10.01
N GLY A 29 -6.65 17.52 11.31
CA GLY A 29 -5.56 17.71 12.25
C GLY A 29 -4.93 16.38 12.66
N TYR A 30 -3.64 16.25 12.46
CA TYR A 30 -2.81 15.16 12.91
C TYR A 30 -1.87 15.64 14.04
N ASN A 31 -2.08 15.09 15.23
CA ASN A 31 -1.23 15.37 16.38
C ASN A 31 -0.34 14.16 16.70
N GLY A 32 0.89 14.16 16.19
CA GLY A 32 1.85 13.08 16.38
C GLY A 32 2.21 12.79 17.84
N THR A 33 2.18 13.79 18.74
CA THR A 33 2.47 13.55 20.17
C THR A 33 1.35 12.77 20.85
N ALA A 34 0.08 13.10 20.54
CA ALA A 34 -1.08 12.35 20.99
C ALA A 34 -1.12 10.91 20.41
N GLN A 35 -0.51 10.68 19.24
CA GLN A 35 -0.46 9.37 18.60
C GLN A 35 0.66 8.45 19.11
N ARG A 36 1.60 8.92 19.93
CA ARG A 36 2.72 8.10 20.44
C ARG A 36 2.25 6.85 21.18
N HIS A 37 1.16 6.94 21.92
CA HIS A 37 0.59 5.81 22.67
C HIS A 37 -0.35 4.92 21.84
N ARG A 38 -0.50 5.20 20.54
CA ARG A 38 -1.47 4.54 19.64
C ARG A 38 -0.83 4.07 18.33
N CYS A 39 0.45 3.71 18.40
CA CYS A 39 1.22 3.13 17.30
C CYS A 39 0.50 1.93 16.67
N GLY A 40 0.49 1.85 15.34
CA GLY A 40 -0.09 0.74 14.58
C GLY A 40 -1.63 0.70 14.53
N SER A 41 -2.32 1.33 15.49
CA SER A 41 -3.78 1.34 15.50
C SER A 41 -4.33 2.05 14.27
N LEU A 42 -5.05 1.29 13.42
CA LEU A 42 -5.84 1.84 12.34
C LEU A 42 -6.93 2.74 12.93
N ARG A 43 -7.03 3.94 12.39
CA ARG A 43 -8.07 4.93 12.70
C ARG A 43 -8.87 5.17 11.44
N SER A 44 -10.16 5.44 11.62
CA SER A 44 -11.05 5.87 10.57
C SER A 44 -11.69 7.20 10.96
N MET A 45 -11.90 8.06 9.98
CA MET A 45 -12.61 9.32 10.13
C MET A 45 -13.48 9.54 8.91
N MET A 46 -14.73 9.96 9.15
CA MET A 46 -15.65 10.35 8.09
C MET A 46 -15.51 11.84 7.83
N LEU A 47 -15.14 12.18 6.60
CA LEU A 47 -14.97 13.54 6.09
C LEU A 47 -16.11 13.83 5.12
N SER A 48 -17.11 14.56 5.60
CA SER A 48 -18.31 14.90 4.81
C SER A 48 -18.12 16.22 4.09
N GLY A 49 -17.85 16.15 2.79
CA GLY A 49 -17.83 17.31 1.91
C GLY A 49 -19.18 17.59 1.27
N ALA A 50 -19.24 18.64 0.45
CA ALA A 50 -20.48 19.11 -0.17
C ALA A 50 -21.18 18.07 -1.09
N ARG A 51 -20.44 17.08 -1.62
CA ARG A 51 -20.94 16.13 -2.63
C ARG A 51 -20.59 14.66 -2.37
N SER A 52 -19.86 14.38 -1.29
CA SER A 52 -19.49 13.01 -0.92
C SER A 52 -19.05 12.95 0.53
N THR A 53 -19.17 11.76 1.13
CA THR A 53 -18.55 11.43 2.40
C THR A 53 -17.37 10.51 2.14
N LEU A 54 -16.18 10.93 2.55
CA LEU A 54 -14.93 10.17 2.44
C LEU A 54 -14.64 9.48 3.76
N GLU A 55 -14.35 8.18 3.73
CA GLU A 55 -13.72 7.51 4.86
C GLU A 55 -12.19 7.62 4.72
N LEU A 56 -11.56 8.39 5.60
CA LEU A 56 -10.11 8.41 5.73
C LEU A 56 -9.67 7.38 6.77
N LYS A 57 -8.93 6.37 6.34
CA LYS A 57 -8.23 5.45 7.22
C LYS A 57 -6.73 5.79 7.30
N TYR A 58 -6.18 5.82 8.51
CA TYR A 58 -4.75 6.06 8.72
C TYR A 58 -4.22 5.35 9.98
N ALA A 59 -2.92 5.08 10.01
CA ALA A 59 -2.23 4.53 11.17
C ALA A 59 -0.93 5.31 11.42
N HIS A 60 -0.55 5.47 12.68
CA HIS A 60 0.72 6.10 13.05
C HIS A 60 1.80 5.03 13.19
N ILE A 61 2.90 5.22 12.45
CA ILE A 61 4.13 4.44 12.58
C ILE A 61 5.21 5.38 13.14
N PRO A 62 5.70 5.18 14.38
CA PRO A 62 6.70 6.04 15.03
C PRO A 62 8.04 6.10 14.30
N VAL A 63 8.46 4.97 13.72
CA VAL A 63 9.66 4.86 12.88
C VAL A 63 9.22 4.17 11.60
N ALA A 64 8.93 4.95 10.56
CA ALA A 64 8.51 4.43 9.27
C ALA A 64 9.72 4.32 8.34
N LEU A 65 9.88 3.17 7.70
CA LEU A 65 10.81 2.96 6.60
C LEU A 65 10.02 2.76 5.31
N GLU A 66 10.58 3.24 4.20
CA GLU A 66 10.02 3.01 2.88
C GLU A 66 10.52 1.68 2.32
N ALA A 67 9.61 0.80 1.92
CA ALA A 67 9.93 -0.46 1.27
C ALA A 67 9.41 -0.45 -0.17
N THR A 68 10.31 -0.60 -1.14
CA THR A 68 9.95 -0.83 -2.54
C THR A 68 9.93 -2.33 -2.83
N ILE A 69 8.80 -2.83 -3.32
CA ILE A 69 8.55 -4.24 -3.60
C ILE A 69 8.65 -4.49 -5.10
N LYS A 70 9.43 -5.50 -5.48
CA LYS A 70 9.50 -6.01 -6.86
C LYS A 70 9.29 -7.52 -6.82
N VAL A 71 8.45 -8.02 -7.71
CA VAL A 71 8.24 -9.45 -7.91
C VAL A 71 8.58 -9.78 -9.36
N ARG A 72 9.29 -10.90 -9.56
CA ARG A 72 9.72 -11.39 -10.87
C ARG A 72 9.38 -12.86 -11.02
N ILE A 73 8.82 -13.24 -12.17
CA ILE A 73 8.65 -14.62 -12.58
C ILE A 73 10.00 -15.14 -13.09
N THR A 74 10.52 -16.17 -12.42
CA THR A 74 11.84 -16.75 -12.74
C THR A 74 11.75 -18.06 -13.54
N GLY A 75 10.54 -18.58 -13.74
CA GLY A 75 10.25 -19.76 -14.53
C GLY A 75 8.78 -20.18 -14.38
N GLY A 76 8.33 -21.12 -15.21
CA GLY A 76 6.95 -21.62 -15.22
C GLY A 76 6.05 -20.89 -16.22
N SER A 77 4.73 -21.16 -16.13
CA SER A 77 3.71 -20.51 -16.98
C SER A 77 3.39 -19.10 -16.47
N THR A 78 3.12 -18.20 -17.41
CA THR A 78 2.64 -16.84 -17.18
C THR A 78 1.11 -16.71 -17.29
N ASP A 79 0.42 -17.81 -17.56
CA ASP A 79 -1.03 -17.84 -17.79
C ASP A 79 -1.79 -17.96 -16.47
N PHE A 80 -1.66 -16.93 -15.61
CA PHE A 80 -2.31 -16.88 -14.30
C PHE A 80 -2.89 -15.50 -14.02
N CYS A 81 -4.01 -15.48 -13.29
CA CYS A 81 -4.48 -14.29 -12.61
C CYS A 81 -3.95 -14.28 -11.17
N GLY A 82 -3.83 -13.10 -10.57
CA GLY A 82 -3.29 -13.01 -9.24
C GLY A 82 -3.50 -11.69 -8.52
N LYS A 83 -3.39 -11.80 -7.20
CA LYS A 83 -3.47 -10.70 -6.25
C LYS A 83 -2.22 -10.69 -5.38
N PHE A 84 -1.60 -9.52 -5.32
CA PHE A 84 -0.35 -9.26 -4.60
C PHE A 84 -0.63 -8.27 -3.49
N ILE A 85 -0.35 -8.67 -2.26
CA ILE A 85 -0.76 -7.93 -1.07
C ILE A 85 0.46 -7.70 -0.20
N ALA A 86 0.61 -6.48 0.30
CA ALA A 86 1.57 -6.12 1.32
C ALA A 86 0.84 -5.82 2.64
N HIS A 87 1.38 -6.32 3.73
CA HIS A 87 0.81 -6.17 5.06
C HIS A 87 1.90 -5.80 6.07
N THR A 88 1.76 -4.63 6.69
CA THR A 88 2.64 -4.20 7.78
C THR A 88 2.00 -4.63 9.10
N ALA A 89 2.70 -5.46 9.88
CA ALA A 89 2.12 -6.25 10.97
C ALA A 89 1.28 -5.47 12.00
N SER A 90 1.63 -4.22 12.30
CA SER A 90 0.84 -3.41 13.23
C SER A 90 -0.42 -2.79 12.62
N ILE A 91 -0.49 -2.68 11.30
CA ILE A 91 -1.59 -2.06 10.56
C ILE A 91 -2.55 -3.17 10.10
N LYS A 92 -3.76 -3.16 10.65
CA LYS A 92 -4.81 -4.16 10.35
C LYS A 92 -5.53 -3.91 9.01
N GLU A 93 -4.83 -3.40 8.01
CA GLU A 93 -5.36 -3.14 6.68
C GLU A 93 -4.31 -3.50 5.64
N ASP A 94 -4.76 -4.15 4.57
CA ASP A 94 -3.89 -4.67 3.54
C ASP A 94 -3.66 -3.62 2.45
N VAL A 95 -2.43 -3.59 1.94
CA VAL A 95 -2.06 -2.81 0.78
C VAL A 95 -2.06 -3.71 -0.44
N ILE A 96 -3.06 -3.54 -1.31
CA ILE A 96 -3.11 -4.23 -2.60
C ILE A 96 -2.09 -3.58 -3.54
N LEU A 97 -1.04 -4.33 -3.88
CA LEU A 97 -0.01 -3.91 -4.84
C LEU A 97 -0.54 -4.05 -6.28
N LEU A 98 -1.25 -5.14 -6.52
CA LEU A 98 -1.94 -5.47 -7.77
C LEU A 98 -3.06 -6.47 -7.46
N ASP A 99 -4.18 -6.33 -8.15
CA ASP A 99 -5.26 -7.30 -8.21
C ASP A 99 -5.71 -7.38 -9.67
N SER A 100 -5.36 -8.46 -10.36
CA SER A 100 -5.75 -8.65 -11.76
C SER A 100 -7.18 -9.15 -11.92
N GLY A 101 -7.86 -9.50 -10.82
CA GLY A 101 -9.18 -10.14 -10.85
C GLY A 101 -9.15 -11.43 -11.67
N GLU A 102 -9.92 -11.45 -12.75
CA GLU A 102 -9.99 -12.57 -13.69
C GLU A 102 -9.04 -12.42 -14.89
N GLU A 103 -8.40 -11.26 -15.02
CA GLU A 103 -7.44 -11.00 -16.09
C GLU A 103 -6.07 -11.59 -15.76
N MET A 104 -5.30 -11.89 -16.81
CA MET A 104 -3.93 -12.34 -16.65
C MET A 104 -3.05 -11.22 -16.10
N VAL A 105 -2.11 -11.59 -15.24
CA VAL A 105 -1.13 -10.64 -14.71
C VAL A 105 -0.24 -10.12 -15.84
N ALA A 106 -0.15 -8.80 -15.97
CA ALA A 106 0.78 -8.17 -16.90
C ALA A 106 2.23 -8.39 -16.43
N ILE A 107 3.04 -8.99 -17.29
CA ILE A 107 4.43 -9.34 -17.02
C ILE A 107 5.30 -8.71 -18.10
N SER A 108 6.33 -7.98 -17.69
CA SER A 108 7.29 -7.34 -18.58
C SER A 108 8.18 -8.37 -19.29
N HIS A 109 8.92 -7.94 -20.31
CA HIS A 109 9.88 -8.79 -21.02
C HIS A 109 10.98 -9.38 -20.13
N ASP A 110 11.33 -8.70 -19.03
CA ASP A 110 12.32 -9.21 -18.07
C ASP A 110 11.67 -10.05 -16.95
N GLY A 111 10.36 -10.33 -17.04
CA GLY A 111 9.61 -11.16 -16.11
C GLY A 111 9.13 -10.41 -14.86
N ALA A 112 9.31 -9.09 -14.78
CA ALA A 112 8.82 -8.29 -13.68
C ALA A 112 7.31 -8.10 -13.76
N ILE A 113 6.66 -8.04 -12.60
CA ILE A 113 5.22 -7.75 -12.52
C ILE A 113 5.03 -6.25 -12.36
N ASP A 114 4.17 -5.68 -13.21
CA ASP A 114 3.82 -4.26 -13.15
C ASP A 114 2.75 -4.01 -12.09
N PHE A 115 3.17 -3.53 -10.94
CA PHE A 115 2.25 -3.19 -9.85
C PHE A 115 1.62 -1.81 -10.02
N CYS A 116 0.34 -1.70 -9.67
CA CYS A 116 -0.35 -0.41 -9.53
C CYS A 116 0.29 0.46 -8.44
N ARG A 117 0.88 -0.19 -7.43
CA ARG A 117 1.73 0.44 -6.41
C ARG A 117 2.81 -0.53 -5.95
N SER A 118 4.04 -0.03 -5.79
CA SER A 118 5.18 -0.86 -5.36
C SER A 118 5.81 -0.39 -4.05
N VAL A 119 5.38 0.75 -3.51
CA VAL A 119 5.96 1.34 -2.29
C VAL A 119 4.99 1.24 -1.13
N VAL A 120 5.49 0.76 0.00
CA VAL A 120 4.75 0.62 1.27
C VAL A 120 5.57 1.12 2.45
N ALA A 121 4.89 1.59 3.49
CA ALA A 121 5.52 1.95 4.76
C ALA A 121 5.61 0.72 5.67
N VAL A 122 6.80 0.44 6.19
CA VAL A 122 7.05 -0.62 7.17
C VAL A 122 7.56 -0.02 8.47
N GLU A 123 7.23 -0.65 9.59
CA GLU A 123 7.77 -0.24 10.89
C GLU A 123 9.25 -0.60 10.99
N GLY A 124 10.08 0.38 11.36
CA GLY A 124 11.45 0.14 11.76
C GLY A 124 11.55 -0.57 13.11
N ASN A 125 12.78 -0.83 13.56
CA ASN A 125 13.08 -1.46 14.85
C ASN A 125 12.43 -2.84 15.05
N GLY A 126 12.54 -3.72 14.03
CA GLY A 126 12.03 -5.09 14.12
C GLY A 126 10.57 -5.28 13.75
N GLY A 127 9.96 -4.31 13.06
CA GLY A 127 8.67 -4.51 12.40
C GLY A 127 8.71 -5.62 11.35
N VAL A 128 7.53 -6.06 10.91
CA VAL A 128 7.42 -7.12 9.88
C VAL A 128 6.54 -6.63 8.74
N LEU A 129 7.10 -6.68 7.53
CA LEU A 129 6.36 -6.57 6.28
C LEU A 129 6.13 -7.98 5.74
N THR A 130 4.87 -8.35 5.53
CA THR A 130 4.50 -9.58 4.83
C THR A 130 4.06 -9.22 3.41
N VAL A 131 4.61 -9.90 2.41
CA VAL A 131 4.11 -9.83 1.03
C VAL A 131 3.51 -11.18 0.69
N SER A 132 2.22 -11.23 0.37
CA SER A 132 1.52 -12.43 -0.07
C SER A 132 1.15 -12.37 -1.55
N VAL A 133 1.11 -13.55 -2.15
CA VAL A 133 0.72 -13.79 -3.54
C VAL A 133 -0.38 -14.83 -3.51
N HIS A 134 -1.51 -14.47 -4.10
CA HIS A 134 -2.64 -15.35 -4.34
C HIS A 134 -2.72 -15.50 -5.85
N ALA A 135 -2.45 -16.69 -6.38
CA ALA A 135 -2.39 -16.92 -7.82
C ALA A 135 -3.27 -18.10 -8.20
N ARG A 136 -3.90 -18.01 -9.37
CA ARG A 136 -4.70 -19.08 -9.96
C ARG A 136 -4.36 -19.22 -11.43
N GLN A 137 -4.06 -20.45 -11.83
CA GLN A 137 -3.75 -20.74 -13.23
C GLN A 137 -5.02 -20.68 -14.09
N SER A 138 -4.88 -20.26 -15.34
CA SER A 138 -5.99 -20.26 -16.29
C SER A 138 -6.57 -21.66 -16.46
N GLY A 139 -7.89 -21.79 -16.28
CA GLY A 139 -8.60 -23.08 -16.34
C GLY A 139 -8.51 -23.94 -15.08
N ASP A 140 -7.84 -23.47 -14.02
CA ASP A 140 -7.87 -24.06 -12.68
C ASP A 140 -8.75 -23.19 -11.76
N GLU A 141 -9.42 -23.83 -10.80
CA GLU A 141 -10.18 -23.18 -9.74
C GLU A 141 -9.35 -23.03 -8.45
N ASN A 142 -8.25 -23.78 -8.32
CA ASN A 142 -7.41 -23.74 -7.14
C ASN A 142 -6.59 -22.46 -7.07
N ILE A 143 -6.71 -21.77 -5.94
CA ILE A 143 -5.89 -20.61 -5.60
C ILE A 143 -4.70 -21.08 -4.76
N ILE A 144 -3.49 -20.77 -5.23
CA ILE A 144 -2.26 -20.99 -4.47
C ILE A 144 -1.94 -19.71 -3.71
N CYS A 145 -1.74 -19.84 -2.40
CA CYS A 145 -1.33 -18.75 -1.53
C CYS A 145 0.10 -18.99 -1.03
N ALA A 146 0.98 -18.04 -1.28
CA ALA A 146 2.33 -18.00 -0.73
C ALA A 146 2.61 -16.64 -0.11
N TYR A 147 3.52 -16.57 0.85
CA TYR A 147 3.94 -15.30 1.42
C TYR A 147 5.42 -15.29 1.79
N LYS A 148 5.97 -14.09 1.91
CA LYS A 148 7.31 -13.85 2.42
C LYS A 148 7.27 -12.74 3.46
N GLN A 149 7.99 -12.94 4.56
CA GLN A 149 8.18 -11.93 5.59
C GLN A 149 9.55 -11.25 5.43
N PHE A 150 9.56 -9.95 5.66
CA PHE A 150 10.72 -9.09 5.64
C PHE A 150 10.75 -8.34 6.97
N ILE A 151 11.90 -8.39 7.65
CA ILE A 151 12.13 -7.69 8.91
C ILE A 151 13.16 -6.60 8.60
N PRO A 152 12.80 -5.30 8.66
CA PRO A 152 13.77 -4.24 8.45
C PRO A 152 14.83 -4.29 9.55
N MET A 153 16.11 -4.32 9.16
CA MET A 153 17.18 -4.17 10.13
C MET A 153 17.15 -2.75 10.70
N SER A 154 17.38 -2.62 12.01
CA SER A 154 17.50 -1.32 12.68
C SER A 154 18.53 -0.47 11.94
N VAL A 155 18.15 0.76 11.59
CA VAL A 155 19.07 1.72 10.95
C VAL A 155 19.97 2.33 12.01
N GLU A 156 20.75 1.49 12.69
CA GLU A 156 21.93 1.91 13.43
C GLU A 156 23.15 1.35 12.69
N VAL A 157 23.73 2.22 11.84
CA VAL A 157 25.05 2.12 11.22
C VAL A 157 25.31 1.00 10.17
N ALA A 158 25.83 1.44 9.01
CA ALA A 158 26.31 0.68 7.84
C ALA A 158 25.19 0.00 7.01
N TRP A 159 25.12 0.12 5.69
CA TRP A 159 26.15 0.07 4.65
C TRP A 159 25.76 1.01 3.49
N SER A 160 26.65 1.82 2.91
CA SER A 160 27.58 1.47 1.82
C SER A 160 26.94 0.67 0.67
N LEU A 161 26.94 1.30 -0.52
CA LEU A 161 26.65 0.83 -1.89
C LEU A 161 26.83 -0.67 -2.15
N ILE A 162 26.05 -1.25 -3.09
CA ILE A 162 26.53 -1.69 -4.43
C ILE A 162 25.34 -1.59 -5.43
N PHE A 163 25.66 -1.18 -6.67
CA PHE A 163 24.82 -1.01 -7.87
C PHE A 163 24.00 -2.23 -8.26
#